data_AF-A0A357A341-F1
#
_entry.id   AF-A0A357A341-F1
#
_cell.length_a   1.000
_cell.length_b   1.000
_cell.length_c   1.000
_cell.angle_alpha   90.00
_cell.angle_beta   90.00
_cell.angle_gamma   90.00
#
_symmetry.space_group_name_H-M   'P 1'
#
loop_
_entity.id
_entity.type
_entity.pdbx_description
1 polymer ?
#
loop_
_entity_poly.entity_id
_entity_poly.type
_entity_poly.pdbx_seq_one_letter_code
_entity_poly.pdbx_strand_id
1 'polypeptide(L)'
;WEATIDPSAQSYKGERLLVWVGDSDVQTPQRGKFFSSLDGSPPGSFILDEDEILTLRIESQGQVSEDRIWFASPNFRLRTSLTQVSGETVFASLCTEIRLGNG
;
A
#
# COMPACT_ATOMS: atom_id res chain seq x y z
N TRP A 1 -3.88 10.22 7.28
CA TRP A 1 -2.55 10.83 7.11
C TRP A 1 -2.69 12.33 7.00
N GLU A 2 -1.66 13.06 7.41
CA GLU A 2 -1.51 14.50 7.16
C GLU A 2 -0.14 14.70 6.51
N ALA A 3 -0.09 15.45 5.40
CA ALA A 3 1.13 15.64 4.63
C ALA A 3 1.21 17.06 4.05
N THR A 4 2.42 17.58 3.97
CA THR A 4 2.74 18.83 3.27
C THR A 4 3.77 18.49 2.20
N ILE A 5 3.42 18.70 0.93
CA ILE A 5 4.27 18.34 -0.21
C ILE A 5 5.23 19.50 -0.54
N ASP A 6 4.73 20.73 -0.44
CA ASP A 6 5.50 21.96 -0.53
C ASP A 6 5.27 22.75 0.76
N PRO A 7 6.31 23.14 1.52
CA PRO A 7 6.17 23.90 2.76
C PRO A 7 5.41 25.22 2.61
N SER A 8 5.36 25.79 1.40
CA SER A 8 4.60 27.00 1.07
C SER A 8 3.14 26.72 0.68
N ALA A 9 2.76 25.45 0.50
CA ALA A 9 1.44 25.01 0.10
C ALA A 9 0.58 24.56 1.28
N GLN A 10 -0.72 24.39 1.00
CA GLN A 10 -1.72 23.91 1.94
C GLN A 10 -1.41 22.47 2.39
N SER A 11 -1.61 22.16 3.68
CA SER A 11 -1.51 20.79 4.17
C SER A 11 -2.68 19.93 3.68
N TYR A 12 -2.38 18.67 3.38
CA TYR A 12 -3.34 17.68 2.94
C TYR A 12 -3.67 16.73 4.07
N LYS A 13 -4.96 16.58 4.38
CA LYS A 13 -5.47 15.56 5.31
C LYS A 13 -6.26 14.53 4.54
N GLY A 14 -6.01 13.26 4.81
CA GLY A 14 -6.74 12.14 4.22
C GLY A 14 -6.97 11.03 5.22
N GLU A 15 -8.01 10.26 5.00
CA GLU A 15 -8.35 9.07 5.77
C GLU A 15 -8.80 7.98 4.80
N ARG A 16 -8.50 6.73 5.13
CA ARG A 16 -8.96 5.58 4.35
C ARG A 16 -9.07 4.35 5.24
N LEU A 17 -10.22 3.69 5.18
CA LEU A 17 -10.40 2.36 5.78
C LEU A 17 -10.00 1.31 4.75
N LEU A 18 -9.27 0.28 5.20
CA LEU A 18 -8.94 -0.91 4.43
C LEU A 18 -9.52 -2.14 5.14
N VAL A 19 -10.29 -2.94 4.43
CA VAL A 19 -10.84 -4.22 4.89
C VAL A 19 -10.15 -5.35 4.15
N TRP A 20 -9.61 -6.31 4.88
CA TRP A 20 -8.82 -7.43 4.35
C TRP A 20 -9.63 -8.71 4.46
N VAL A 21 -9.67 -9.48 3.38
CA VAL A 21 -10.38 -10.76 3.28
C VAL A 21 -9.41 -11.78 2.71
N GLY A 22 -9.02 -12.76 3.54
CA GLY A 22 -8.18 -13.86 3.10
C GLY A 22 -8.88 -14.72 2.05
N ASP A 23 -8.10 -15.40 1.21
CA ASP A 23 -8.64 -16.37 0.26
C ASP A 23 -9.33 -17.54 0.99
N SER A 24 -10.23 -18.24 0.30
CA SER A 24 -11.00 -19.35 0.90
C SER A 24 -10.16 -20.57 1.26
N ASP A 25 -8.92 -20.64 0.78
CA ASP A 25 -7.97 -21.68 1.17
C ASP A 25 -7.30 -21.33 2.50
N VAL A 26 -7.70 -22.05 3.54
CA VAL A 26 -7.20 -21.89 4.91
C VAL A 26 -5.71 -22.25 5.01
N GLN A 27 -5.15 -22.98 4.04
CA GLN A 27 -3.72 -23.32 4.01
C GLN A 27 -2.85 -22.16 3.51
N THR A 28 -3.43 -21.15 2.85
CA THR A 28 -2.70 -19.98 2.32
C THR A 28 -3.26 -18.66 2.87
N PRO A 29 -3.28 -18.45 4.20
CA PRO A 29 -3.88 -17.26 4.80
C PRO A 29 -3.09 -15.98 4.50
N GLN A 30 -1.89 -16.09 3.93
CA GLN A 30 -1.03 -14.96 3.56
C GLN A 30 -1.50 -14.26 2.27
N ARG A 31 -2.58 -14.71 1.64
CA ARG A 31 -3.07 -14.15 0.38
C ARG A 31 -4.55 -13.83 0.46
N GLY A 32 -4.98 -12.86 -0.34
CA GLY A 32 -6.39 -12.51 -0.43
C GLY A 32 -6.66 -11.21 -1.14
N LYS A 33 -7.79 -10.59 -0.80
CA LYS A 33 -8.24 -9.31 -1.31
C LYS A 33 -8.30 -8.26 -0.23
N PHE A 34 -8.13 -7.00 -0.60
CA PHE A 34 -8.45 -5.88 0.26
C PHE A 34 -9.39 -4.91 -0.46
N PHE A 35 -10.25 -4.27 0.33
CA PHE A 35 -11.25 -3.31 -0.10
C PHE A 35 -10.99 -2.00 0.60
N SER A 36 -11.21 -0.88 -0.09
CA SER A 36 -11.04 0.44 0.51
C SER A 36 -12.37 1.16 0.60
N SER A 37 -12.52 2.06 1.57
CA SER A 37 -13.69 2.93 1.69
C SER A 37 -13.83 4.01 0.61
N LEU A 38 -12.97 4.00 -0.41
CA LEU A 38 -13.09 4.94 -1.53
C LEU A 38 -14.10 4.40 -2.55
N ASP A 39 -15.16 5.17 -2.77
CA ASP A 39 -16.18 4.84 -3.76
C ASP A 39 -15.59 4.63 -5.16
N GLY A 40 -16.02 3.55 -5.82
CA GLY A 40 -15.55 3.20 -7.16
C GLY A 40 -14.11 2.65 -7.22
N SER A 41 -13.40 2.54 -6.09
CA SER A 41 -12.08 1.90 -6.07
C SER A 41 -12.23 0.40 -6.35
N PRO A 42 -11.49 -0.16 -7.32
CA PRO A 42 -11.44 -1.60 -7.51
C PRO A 42 -10.83 -2.29 -6.26
N PRO A 43 -11.22 -3.53 -5.96
CA PRO A 43 -10.56 -4.32 -4.93
C PRO A 43 -9.12 -4.62 -5.32
N GLY A 44 -8.22 -4.56 -4.35
CA GLY A 44 -6.84 -4.99 -4.52
C GLY A 44 -6.63 -6.44 -4.07
N SER A 45 -5.51 -7.02 -4.47
CA SER A 45 -4.99 -8.27 -3.91
C SER A 45 -3.81 -8.01 -2.99
N PHE A 46 -3.64 -8.85 -1.98
CA PHE A 46 -2.45 -8.85 -1.15
C PHE A 46 -1.79 -10.23 -1.12
N ILE A 47 -0.48 -10.23 -0.93
CA ILE A 47 0.33 -11.40 -0.63
C ILE A 47 1.32 -10.99 0.45
N LEU A 48 1.43 -11.77 1.51
CA LEU A 48 2.50 -11.69 2.51
C LEU A 48 3.49 -12.81 2.23
N ASP A 49 4.68 -12.41 1.78
CA ASP A 49 5.72 -13.32 1.31
C ASP A 49 6.40 -14.03 2.49
N GLU A 50 7.19 -15.08 2.23
CA GLU A 50 7.97 -15.76 3.29
C GLU A 50 8.99 -14.83 3.97
N ASP A 51 9.48 -13.83 3.24
CA ASP A 51 10.39 -12.78 3.72
C ASP A 51 9.67 -11.65 4.50
N GLU A 52 8.40 -11.86 4.89
CA GLU A 52 7.54 -10.90 5.59
C GLU A 52 7.31 -9.57 4.83
N ILE A 53 7.46 -9.60 3.51
CA ILE A 53 7.14 -8.46 2.65
C ILE A 53 5.66 -8.54 2.28
N LEU A 54 4.91 -7.49 2.61
CA LEU A 54 3.52 -7.34 2.18
C LEU A 54 3.48 -6.67 0.81
N THR A 55 3.05 -7.41 -0.20
CA THR A 55 2.81 -6.90 -1.55
C THR A 55 1.32 -6.64 -1.74
N LEU A 56 0.95 -5.39 -2.08
CA LEU A 56 -0.40 -4.96 -2.42
C LEU A 56 -0.45 -4.64 -3.89
N ARG A 57 -1.44 -5.15 -4.61
CA ARG A 57 -1.60 -4.92 -6.04
C ARG A 57 -3.03 -4.55 -6.39
N ILE A 58 -3.22 -3.44 -7.09
CA ILE A 58 -4.49 -3.01 -7.65
C ILE A 58 -4.30 -2.95 -9.17
N GLU A 59 -5.19 -3.60 -9.91
CA GLU A 59 -5.16 -3.62 -11.37
C GLU A 59 -6.55 -3.27 -11.91
N SER A 60 -6.61 -2.25 -12.78
CA SER A 60 -7.86 -1.79 -13.40
C SER A 60 -7.58 -0.99 -14.67
N GLN A 61 -8.33 -1.27 -15.74
CA GLN A 61 -8.33 -0.49 -16.99
C GLN A 61 -6.93 -0.23 -17.57
N GLY A 62 -6.03 -1.22 -17.52
CA GLY A 62 -4.66 -1.10 -18.05
C GLY A 62 -3.69 -0.32 -17.14
N GLN A 63 -4.14 0.11 -15.96
CA GLN A 63 -3.30 0.64 -14.90
C GLN A 63 -3.05 -0.45 -13.84
N VAL A 64 -1.79 -0.56 -13.41
CA VAL A 64 -1.37 -1.42 -12.31
C VAL A 64 -0.66 -0.54 -11.28
N SER A 65 -1.05 -0.67 -10.02
CA SER A 65 -0.32 -0.09 -8.90
C SER A 65 0.08 -1.20 -7.93
N GLU A 66 1.36 -1.23 -7.59
CA GLU A 66 1.96 -2.20 -6.67
C GLU A 66 2.70 -1.48 -5.55
N ASP A 67 2.36 -1.84 -4.31
CA ASP A 67 3.09 -1.42 -3.12
C ASP A 67 3.77 -2.64 -2.50
N ARG A 68 5.06 -2.52 -2.16
CA ARG A 68 5.78 -3.51 -1.35
C ARG A 68 6.17 -2.86 -0.04
N ILE A 69 5.79 -3.48 1.08
CA ILE A 69 5.88 -2.92 2.42
C ILE A 69 6.60 -3.91 3.33
N TRP A 70 7.61 -3.46 4.05
CA TRP A 70 8.36 -4.33 4.98
C TRP A 70 8.95 -3.52 6.14
N PHE A 71 9.36 -4.21 7.20
CA PHE A 71 10.03 -3.61 8.35
C PHE A 71 11.53 -3.88 8.28
N ALA A 72 12.34 -2.82 8.18
CA ALA A 72 13.80 -2.92 8.32
C ALA A 72 14.23 -3.01 9.79
N SER A 73 13.36 -2.57 10.71
CA SER A 73 13.43 -2.86 12.14
C SER A 73 12.01 -2.68 12.75
N PRO A 74 11.75 -3.06 14.02
CA PRO A 74 10.42 -2.93 14.64
C PRO A 74 9.80 -1.52 14.59
N ASN A 75 10.65 -0.50 14.48
CA ASN A 75 10.25 0.92 14.46
C ASN A 75 10.53 1.61 13.11
N PHE A 76 10.98 0.86 12.10
CA PHE A 76 11.35 1.41 10.81
C PHE A 76 10.72 0.60 9.67
N ARG A 77 9.68 1.18 9.06
CA ARG A 77 8.96 0.60 7.92
C ARG A 77 9.43 1.27 6.63
N LEU A 78 9.59 0.46 5.60
CA LEU A 78 9.88 0.88 4.24
C LEU A 78 8.69 0.51 3.35
N ARG A 79 8.40 1.36 2.37
CA ARG A 79 7.44 1.08 1.32
C ARG A 79 7.96 1.56 -0.01
N THR A 80 7.94 0.70 -1.02
CA THR A 80 8.13 1.11 -2.42
C THR A 80 6.79 1.03 -3.14
N SER A 81 6.50 2.03 -3.96
CA SER A 81 5.29 2.07 -4.78
C SER A 81 5.67 2.18 -6.26
N LEU A 82 5.02 1.40 -7.11
CA LEU A 82 5.15 1.46 -8.56
C LEU A 82 3.76 1.62 -9.17
N THR A 83 3.61 2.56 -10.11
CA THR A 83 2.41 2.64 -10.96
C THR A 83 2.81 2.52 -12.41
N GLN A 84 2.14 1.60 -13.10
CA GLN A 84 2.30 1.34 -14.52
C GLN A 84 0.98 1.64 -15.25
N VAL A 85 1.07 2.22 -16.44
CA VAL A 85 -0.05 2.44 -17.34
C VAL A 85 0.34 1.86 -18.70
N SER A 86 -0.47 0.94 -19.23
CA SER A 86 -0.19 0.25 -20.50
C SER A 86 1.19 -0.43 -20.54
N GLY A 87 1.66 -0.92 -19.39
CA GLY A 87 2.96 -1.58 -19.24
C GLY A 87 4.16 -0.65 -19.01
N GLU A 88 3.98 0.67 -19.10
CA GLU A 88 5.05 1.63 -18.84
C GLU A 88 4.97 2.15 -17.41
N THR A 89 6.12 2.20 -16.72
CA THR A 89 6.21 2.81 -15.39
C THR A 89 6.07 4.33 -15.50
N VAL A 90 5.00 4.87 -14.91
CA VAL A 90 4.72 6.32 -14.89
C VAL A 90 5.04 6.96 -13.55
N PHE A 91 5.12 6.16 -12.47
CA PHE A 91 5.45 6.64 -11.14
C PHE A 91 6.18 5.57 -10.35
N ALA A 92 7.21 6.00 -9.61
CA ALA A 92 7.92 5.18 -8.64
C ALA A 92 8.23 6.03 -7.40
N SER A 93 8.07 5.46 -6.21
CA SER A 93 8.42 6.13 -4.97
C SER A 93 8.99 5.20 -3.92
N LEU A 94 9.78 5.79 -3.01
CA LEU A 94 10.25 5.17 -1.79
C LEU A 94 9.74 6.00 -0.61
N CYS A 95 9.12 5.36 0.36
CA CYS A 95 8.70 5.95 1.62
C CYS A 95 9.43 5.27 2.78
N THR A 96 9.89 6.11 3.71
CA THR A 96 10.53 5.69 4.96
C THR A 96 9.68 6.17 6.12
N GLU A 97 9.24 5.27 6.98
CA GLU A 97 8.27 5.58 8.04
C GLU A 97 8.82 5.11 9.40
N ILE A 98 8.95 6.05 10.34
CA ILE A 98 9.49 5.80 11.69
C ILE A 98 8.33 5.81 12.68
N ARG A 99 8.24 4.78 13.52
CA ARG A 99 7.25 4.74 14.60
C ARG A 99 7.57 5.85 15.60
N LEU A 100 6.62 6.75 15.80
CA LEU A 100 6.68 7.72 16.90
C LEU A 100 6.44 6.98 18.22
N GLY A 101 7.26 7.27 19.22
CA GLY A 101 6.99 6.81 20.60
C GLY A 101 5.85 7.60 21.22
N ASN A 102 5.28 7.07 22.30
CA ASN A 102 4.48 7.90 23.20
C ASN A 102 5.44 8.84 23.92
N GLY A 103 5.25 10.15 23.75
CA GLY A 103 5.88 11.16 24.60
C GLY A 103 5.32 11.16 26.01
#